data_AF-A0A2V7BAT1-F1
#
_entry.id   AF-A0A2V7BAT1-F1
#
_cell.length_a   1.000
_cell.length_b   1.000
_cell.length_c   1.000
_cell.angle_alpha   90.00
_cell.angle_beta   90.00
_cell.angle_gamma   90.00
#
_symmetry.space_group_name_H-M   'P 1'
#
loop_
_entity.id
_entity.type
_entity.pdbx_description
1 polymer ?
#
loop_
_entity_poly.entity_id
_entity_poly.type
_entity_poly.pdbx_seq_one_letter_code
_entity_poly.pdbx_strand_id
1 'polypeptide(L)'
;MDECCDFRFDIPERQRRMLTIVLWINAVMFVVELVAGLASHSTALLADSVDMLGDAIVYGFSLYVVGRGTAWQARAALLKGGIMAAFGAGVLAEVVVKIARGLVPSPDLMIGIGCLAFAANGAVLIFLWRHRGDDINMRSAWLCSRNDVIANASVLLAAGGVALTGSAWPDILVGLAIALMFGTSAVQVLRDARHQSSQTNAARARWKQS
;
A
#
# COMPACT_ATOMS: atom_id res chain seq x y z
N MET A 1 -6.99 12.82 2.10
CA MET A 1 -5.80 12.24 1.43
C MET A 1 -6.34 11.23 0.42
N ASP A 2 -7.20 11.70 -0.48
CA ASP A 2 -8.35 10.93 -0.97
C ASP A 2 -8.14 10.40 -2.40
N GLU A 3 -7.03 10.77 -3.03
CA GLU A 3 -6.85 10.64 -4.48
C GLU A 3 -6.18 9.32 -4.91
N CYS A 4 -5.61 8.52 -4.01
CA CYS A 4 -4.97 7.24 -4.37
C CYS A 4 -6.02 6.16 -4.80
N CYS A 5 -7.29 6.33 -4.43
CA CYS A 5 -8.31 5.29 -4.59
C CYS A 5 -9.43 5.62 -5.57
N ASP A 6 -9.31 6.70 -6.33
CA ASP A 6 -10.16 6.93 -7.50
C ASP A 6 -9.55 6.19 -8.70
N PHE A 7 -9.68 4.86 -8.70
CA PHE A 7 -9.32 4.02 -9.83
C PHE A 7 -10.57 3.71 -10.64
N ARG A 8 -10.59 4.10 -11.91
CA ARG A 8 -11.55 3.66 -12.92
C ARG A 8 -11.05 2.39 -13.58
N PHE A 9 -11.94 1.42 -13.73
CA PHE A 9 -11.58 0.07 -14.14
C PHE A 9 -11.82 -0.15 -15.65
N ASP A 10 -12.08 0.92 -16.40
CA ASP A 10 -12.06 0.93 -17.85
C ASP A 10 -10.66 1.36 -18.28
N ILE A 11 -9.80 0.40 -18.60
CA ILE A 11 -8.35 0.62 -18.76
C ILE A 11 -7.96 0.37 -20.22
N PRO A 12 -7.56 1.40 -20.98
CA PRO A 12 -7.00 1.24 -22.32
C PRO A 12 -5.78 0.29 -22.32
N GLU A 13 -5.57 -0.46 -23.41
CA GLU A 13 -4.48 -1.45 -23.55
C GLU A 13 -3.09 -0.94 -23.09
N ARG A 14 -2.79 0.35 -23.34
CA ARG A 14 -1.52 0.98 -22.96
C ARG A 14 -1.37 1.15 -21.44
N GLN A 15 -2.44 1.50 -20.74
CA GLN A 15 -2.45 1.59 -19.27
C GLN A 15 -2.40 0.20 -18.63
N ARG A 16 -3.02 -0.80 -19.26
CA ARG A 16 -3.00 -2.19 -18.79
C ARG A 16 -1.58 -2.72 -18.65
N ARG A 17 -0.71 -2.46 -19.63
CA ARG A 17 0.71 -2.85 -19.56
C ARG A 17 1.43 -2.16 -18.41
N MET A 18 1.15 -0.89 -18.14
CA MET A 18 1.77 -0.13 -17.05
C MET A 18 1.35 -0.65 -15.69
N LEU A 19 0.03 -0.84 -15.47
CA LEU A 19 -0.48 -1.41 -14.22
C LEU A 19 0.08 -2.81 -13.96
N THR A 20 0.24 -3.63 -14.99
CA THR A 20 0.85 -4.96 -14.83
C THR A 20 2.29 -4.87 -14.34
N ILE A 21 3.07 -3.89 -14.82
CA ILE A 21 4.45 -3.68 -14.35
C ILE A 21 4.44 -3.26 -12.88
N VAL A 22 3.61 -2.26 -12.52
CA VAL A 22 3.52 -1.77 -11.13
C VAL A 22 3.04 -2.87 -10.18
N LEU A 23 2.06 -3.66 -10.60
CA LEU A 23 1.57 -4.84 -9.87
C LEU A 23 2.71 -5.80 -9.54
N TRP A 24 3.50 -6.20 -10.54
CA TRP A 24 4.57 -7.17 -10.33
C TRP A 24 5.69 -6.61 -9.46
N ILE A 25 6.01 -5.32 -9.59
CA ILE A 25 7.00 -4.66 -8.73
C ILE A 25 6.51 -4.70 -7.28
N ASN A 26 5.28 -4.26 -6.99
CA ASN A 26 4.75 -4.27 -5.63
C ASN A 26 4.60 -5.69 -5.07
N ALA A 27 4.19 -6.67 -5.89
CA ALA A 27 4.09 -8.06 -5.47
C ALA A 27 5.46 -8.68 -5.12
N VAL A 28 6.49 -8.40 -5.92
CA VAL A 28 7.85 -8.88 -5.65
C VAL A 28 8.43 -8.19 -4.42
N MET A 29 8.30 -6.86 -4.34
CA MET A 29 8.79 -6.08 -3.20
C MET A 29 8.11 -6.48 -1.89
N PHE A 30 6.80 -6.72 -1.90
CA PHE A 30 6.09 -7.29 -0.74
C PHE A 30 6.77 -8.55 -0.21
N VAL A 31 7.10 -9.51 -1.07
CA VAL A 31 7.74 -10.77 -0.62
C VAL A 31 9.13 -10.48 -0.06
N VAL A 32 9.91 -9.64 -0.73
CA VAL A 32 11.27 -9.28 -0.31
C VAL A 32 11.24 -8.59 1.06
N GLU A 33 10.40 -7.58 1.23
CA GLU A 33 10.27 -6.81 2.47
C GLU A 33 9.62 -7.58 3.60
N LEU A 34 8.66 -8.46 3.32
CA LEU A 34 8.07 -9.34 4.33
C LEU A 34 9.14 -10.28 4.89
N VAL A 35 9.89 -10.95 4.01
CA VAL A 35 10.96 -11.87 4.42
C VAL A 35 12.05 -11.11 5.16
N ALA A 36 12.48 -9.96 4.64
CA ALA A 36 13.48 -9.13 5.28
C ALA A 36 13.01 -8.56 6.61
N GLY A 37 11.76 -8.10 6.72
CA GLY A 37 11.17 -7.55 7.93
C GLY A 37 11.08 -8.60 9.03
N LEU A 38 10.67 -9.83 8.70
CA LEU A 38 10.69 -10.96 9.63
C LEU A 38 12.12 -11.35 10.04
N ALA A 39 13.05 -11.42 9.08
CA ALA A 39 14.44 -11.81 9.33
C ALA A 39 15.22 -10.75 10.14
N SER A 40 14.91 -9.47 9.93
CA SER A 40 15.53 -8.34 10.63
C SER A 40 14.75 -7.89 11.86
N HIS A 41 13.59 -8.48 12.17
CA HIS A 41 12.65 -8.01 13.19
C HIS A 41 12.30 -6.52 13.03
N SER A 42 12.17 -6.03 11.79
CA SER A 42 11.86 -4.63 11.48
C SER A 42 10.36 -4.45 11.30
N THR A 43 9.77 -3.65 12.19
CA THR A 43 8.38 -3.27 12.15
C THR A 43 8.12 -2.31 10.99
N ALA A 44 9.08 -1.45 10.64
CA ALA A 44 8.95 -0.53 9.52
C ALA A 44 8.90 -1.27 8.16
N LEU A 45 9.79 -2.24 7.92
CA LEU A 45 9.76 -3.09 6.72
C LEU A 45 8.47 -3.92 6.63
N LEU A 46 8.01 -4.46 7.76
CA LEU A 46 6.75 -5.21 7.79
C LEU A 46 5.57 -4.31 7.43
N ALA A 47 5.49 -3.11 7.99
CA ALA A 47 4.42 -2.16 7.69
C ALA A 47 4.39 -1.75 6.21
N ASP A 48 5.56 -1.51 5.61
CA ASP A 48 5.71 -1.12 4.20
C ASP A 48 5.27 -2.25 3.26
N SER A 49 5.72 -3.48 3.53
CA SER A 49 5.37 -4.67 2.72
C SER A 49 3.85 -4.87 2.59
N VAL A 50 3.11 -4.58 3.67
CA VAL A 50 1.65 -4.76 3.73
C VAL A 50 0.92 -3.81 2.80
N ASP A 51 1.40 -2.58 2.68
CA ASP A 51 0.80 -1.64 1.72
C ASP A 51 1.09 -2.07 0.28
N MET A 52 2.31 -2.51 -0.01
CA MET A 52 2.66 -3.05 -1.33
C MET A 52 1.79 -4.25 -1.72
N LEU A 53 1.46 -5.13 -0.77
CA LEU A 53 0.48 -6.21 -0.99
C LEU A 53 -0.91 -5.65 -1.28
N GLY A 54 -1.37 -4.66 -0.51
CA GLY A 54 -2.65 -4.00 -0.70
C GLY A 54 -2.79 -3.39 -2.09
N ASP A 55 -1.74 -2.70 -2.54
CA ASP A 55 -1.65 -2.11 -3.87
C ASP A 55 -1.59 -3.14 -4.98
N ALA A 56 -0.80 -4.21 -4.83
CA ALA A 56 -0.76 -5.31 -5.78
C ALA A 56 -2.14 -5.97 -5.97
N ILE A 57 -2.91 -6.11 -4.88
CA ILE A 57 -4.29 -6.62 -4.94
C ILE A 57 -5.20 -5.65 -5.68
N VAL A 58 -5.14 -4.35 -5.37
CA VAL A 58 -5.93 -3.34 -6.07
C VAL A 58 -5.62 -3.35 -7.57
N TYR A 59 -4.34 -3.33 -7.96
CA TYR A 59 -3.94 -3.39 -9.36
C TYR A 59 -4.35 -4.70 -10.04
N GLY A 60 -4.24 -5.84 -9.34
CA GLY A 60 -4.64 -7.14 -9.86
C GLY A 60 -6.12 -7.24 -10.13
N PHE A 61 -6.94 -6.75 -9.20
CA PHE A 61 -8.38 -6.63 -9.40
C PHE A 61 -8.70 -5.65 -10.53
N SER A 62 -8.00 -4.52 -10.61
CA SER A 62 -8.16 -3.55 -11.71
C SER A 62 -7.95 -4.17 -13.08
N LEU A 63 -6.93 -5.03 -13.22
CA LEU A 63 -6.64 -5.73 -14.47
C LEU A 63 -7.60 -6.90 -14.77
N TYR A 64 -8.11 -7.57 -13.74
CA TYR A 64 -9.02 -8.71 -13.89
C TYR A 64 -10.48 -8.29 -14.17
N VAL A 65 -10.90 -7.16 -13.60
CA VAL A 65 -12.30 -6.72 -13.56
C VAL A 65 -12.65 -5.79 -14.74
N VAL A 66 -11.70 -5.46 -15.62
CA VAL A 66 -11.94 -4.61 -16.80
C VAL A 66 -13.24 -5.03 -17.51
N GLY A 67 -14.25 -4.15 -17.47
CA GLY A 67 -15.58 -4.36 -18.04
C GLY A 67 -16.69 -4.95 -17.13
N ARG A 68 -16.47 -5.18 -15.82
CA ARG A 68 -17.46 -5.85 -14.92
C ARG A 68 -18.16 -4.98 -13.85
N GLY A 69 -18.05 -3.65 -13.93
CA GLY A 69 -18.89 -2.70 -13.18
C GLY A 69 -18.44 -2.38 -11.73
N THR A 70 -19.06 -1.36 -11.14
CA THR A 70 -18.64 -0.68 -9.88
C THR A 70 -18.69 -1.56 -8.62
N ALA A 71 -19.51 -2.61 -8.59
CA ALA A 71 -19.63 -3.51 -7.44
C ALA A 71 -18.33 -4.27 -7.11
N TRP A 72 -17.49 -4.54 -8.11
CA TRP A 72 -16.21 -5.21 -7.92
C TRP A 72 -15.12 -4.28 -7.37
N GLN A 73 -15.25 -2.98 -7.60
CA GLN A 73 -14.36 -1.95 -7.04
C GLN A 73 -14.50 -1.91 -5.51
N ALA A 74 -15.75 -1.90 -5.03
CA ALA A 74 -16.04 -1.95 -3.60
C ALA A 74 -15.51 -3.24 -2.95
N ARG A 75 -15.51 -4.37 -3.67
CA ARG A 75 -14.95 -5.64 -3.18
C ARG A 75 -13.42 -5.60 -3.07
N ALA A 76 -12.72 -5.02 -4.04
CA ALA A 76 -11.27 -4.86 -3.99
C ALA A 76 -10.86 -3.96 -2.81
N ALA A 77 -11.57 -2.85 -2.61
CA ALA A 77 -11.37 -1.97 -1.45
C ALA A 77 -11.61 -2.69 -0.11
N LEU A 78 -12.70 -3.48 -0.01
CA LEU A 78 -12.99 -4.31 1.16
C LEU A 78 -11.88 -5.31 1.45
N LEU A 79 -11.33 -5.94 0.41
CA LEU A 79 -10.23 -6.90 0.54
C LEU A 79 -8.93 -6.21 1.00
N LYS A 80 -8.53 -5.09 0.37
CA LYS A 80 -7.37 -4.29 0.80
C LYS A 80 -7.50 -3.89 2.27
N GLY A 81 -8.63 -3.31 2.65
CA GLY A 81 -8.87 -2.89 4.03
C GLY A 81 -8.87 -4.05 5.04
N GLY A 82 -9.43 -5.21 4.67
CA GLY A 82 -9.40 -6.41 5.51
C GLY A 82 -7.98 -6.95 5.73
N ILE A 83 -7.17 -6.99 4.67
CA ILE A 83 -5.78 -7.44 4.73
C ILE A 83 -4.94 -6.48 5.56
N MET A 84 -5.08 -5.17 5.35
CA MET A 84 -4.39 -4.16 6.14
C MET A 84 -4.75 -4.23 7.61
N ALA A 85 -6.01 -4.51 7.95
CA ALA A 85 -6.41 -4.71 9.34
C ALA A 85 -5.78 -5.96 9.96
N ALA A 86 -5.80 -7.09 9.24
CA ALA A 86 -5.21 -8.35 9.72
C ALA A 86 -3.69 -8.23 9.91
N PHE A 87 -2.98 -7.68 8.93
CA PHE A 87 -1.55 -7.46 9.02
C PHE A 87 -1.20 -6.37 10.03
N GLY A 88 -1.98 -5.29 10.14
CA GLY A 88 -1.79 -4.27 11.17
C GLY A 88 -1.85 -4.86 12.58
N ALA A 89 -2.77 -5.80 12.83
CA ALA A 89 -2.78 -6.55 14.09
C ALA A 89 -1.53 -7.43 14.26
N GLY A 90 -1.04 -8.05 13.18
CA GLY A 90 0.21 -8.81 13.17
C GLY A 90 1.44 -7.95 13.49
N VAL A 91 1.55 -6.76 12.89
CA VAL A 91 2.61 -5.78 13.15
C VAL A 91 2.56 -5.31 14.61
N LEU A 92 1.37 -5.03 15.15
CA LEU A 92 1.21 -4.68 16.57
C LEU A 92 1.65 -5.83 17.50
N ALA A 93 1.30 -7.07 17.16
CA ALA A 93 1.74 -8.23 17.92
C ALA A 93 3.27 -8.40 17.86
N GLU A 94 3.88 -8.18 16.69
CA GLU A 94 5.32 -8.20 16.49
C GLU A 94 6.02 -7.12 17.33
N VAL A 95 5.50 -5.89 17.37
CA VAL A 95 5.99 -4.81 18.25
C VAL A 95 5.94 -5.23 19.73
N VAL A 96 4.84 -5.85 20.19
CA VAL A 96 4.73 -6.33 21.58
C VAL A 96 5.79 -7.39 21.88
N VAL A 97 5.97 -8.37 21.00
CA VAL A 97 6.99 -9.41 21.14
C VAL A 97 8.40 -8.82 21.13
N LYS A 98 8.65 -7.86 20.24
CA LYS A 98 9.92 -7.17 20.08
C LYS A 98 10.32 -6.40 21.33
N ILE A 99 9.38 -5.66 21.92
CA ILE A 99 9.58 -4.94 23.19
C ILE A 99 9.81 -5.94 24.33
N ALA A 100 8.98 -6.98 24.43
CA ALA A 100 9.07 -7.97 25.50
C ALA A 100 10.40 -8.77 25.49
N ARG A 101 10.96 -9.01 24.29
CA ARG A 101 12.23 -9.75 24.11
C ARG A 101 13.45 -8.85 23.95
N GLY A 102 13.28 -7.53 23.92
CA GLY A 102 14.38 -6.59 23.70
C GLY A 102 15.08 -6.75 22.35
N LEU A 103 14.35 -7.15 21.31
CA LEU A 103 14.92 -7.39 19.98
C LEU A 103 15.24 -6.06 19.28
N VAL A 104 16.50 -5.87 18.90
CA VAL A 104 16.95 -4.72 18.10
C VAL A 104 17.01 -5.17 16.63
N PRO A 105 16.37 -4.43 15.71
CA PRO A 105 16.39 -4.82 14.31
C PRO A 105 17.77 -4.62 13.67
N SER A 106 18.08 -5.43 12.66
CA SER A 106 19.36 -5.35 11.94
C SER A 106 19.39 -4.12 11.01
N PRO A 107 20.22 -3.09 11.29
CA PRO A 107 20.25 -1.89 10.46
C PRO A 107 20.76 -2.17 9.05
N ASP A 108 21.73 -3.09 8.90
CA ASP A 108 22.31 -3.41 7.59
C ASP A 108 21.27 -4.01 6.63
N LEU A 109 20.43 -4.92 7.13
CA LEU A 109 19.32 -5.48 6.35
C LEU A 109 18.27 -4.42 6.03
N MET A 110 17.94 -3.57 7.01
CA MET A 110 16.98 -2.48 6.79
C MET A 110 17.46 -1.48 5.74
N ILE A 111 18.73 -1.07 5.79
CA ILE A 111 19.32 -0.15 4.82
C ILE A 111 19.37 -0.82 3.43
N GLY A 112 19.84 -2.06 3.35
CA GLY A 112 19.96 -2.76 2.07
C GLY A 112 18.61 -2.90 1.37
N ILE A 113 17.59 -3.36 2.10
CA ILE A 113 16.25 -3.59 1.56
C ILE A 113 15.51 -2.27 1.36
N GLY A 114 15.60 -1.32 2.29
CA GLY A 114 15.02 0.00 2.14
C GLY A 114 15.57 0.76 0.92
N CYS A 115 16.87 0.63 0.63
CA CYS A 115 17.48 1.21 -0.57
C CYS A 115 16.96 0.54 -1.86
N LEU A 116 16.85 -0.80 -1.85
CA LEU A 116 16.30 -1.55 -2.97
C LEU A 116 14.86 -1.13 -3.24
N ALA A 117 14.03 -1.05 -2.19
CA ALA A 117 12.65 -0.63 -2.27
C ALA A 117 12.55 0.80 -2.78
N PHE A 118 13.32 1.73 -2.20
CA PHE A 118 13.34 3.14 -2.59
C PHE A 118 13.71 3.30 -4.08
N ALA A 119 14.68 2.52 -4.56
CA ALA A 119 15.05 2.52 -5.98
C ALA A 119 13.94 1.96 -6.87
N ALA A 120 13.31 0.85 -6.48
CA ALA A 120 12.22 0.22 -7.23
C ALA A 120 11.00 1.16 -7.33
N ASN A 121 10.50 1.66 -6.19
CA ASN A 121 9.35 2.55 -6.14
C ASN A 121 9.66 3.93 -6.73
N GLY A 122 10.91 4.40 -6.61
CA GLY A 122 11.37 5.61 -7.28
C GLY A 122 11.37 5.47 -8.81
N ALA A 123 11.79 4.32 -9.35
CA ALA A 123 11.73 4.05 -10.78
C ALA A 123 10.29 4.00 -11.29
N VAL A 124 9.38 3.36 -10.54
CA VAL A 124 7.94 3.35 -10.83
C VAL A 124 7.38 4.77 -10.82
N LEU A 125 7.71 5.56 -9.81
CA LEU A 125 7.23 6.94 -9.66
C LEU A 125 7.67 7.81 -10.84
N ILE A 126 8.94 7.73 -11.25
CA ILE A 126 9.48 8.48 -12.40
C ILE A 126 8.78 8.03 -13.70
N PHE A 127 8.55 6.73 -13.86
CA PHE A 127 7.88 6.18 -15.03
C PHE A 127 6.41 6.65 -15.12
N LEU A 128 5.68 6.62 -14.00
CA LEU A 128 4.30 7.11 -13.89
C LEU A 128 4.22 8.63 -14.02
N TRP A 129 5.23 9.37 -13.56
CA TRP A 129 5.26 10.83 -13.63
C TRP A 129 5.14 11.34 -15.07
N ARG A 130 5.72 10.62 -16.05
CA ARG A 130 5.59 10.96 -17.47
C ARG A 130 4.19 10.78 -18.05
N HIS A 131 3.34 9.99 -17.38
CA HIS A 131 1.99 9.63 -17.83
C HIS A 131 0.89 10.12 -16.88
N ARG A 132 1.24 10.94 -15.87
CA ARG A 132 0.32 11.40 -14.82
C ARG A 132 -0.87 12.23 -15.32
N GLY A 133 -0.76 12.80 -16.52
CA GLY A 133 -1.78 13.65 -17.13
C GLY A 133 -2.72 12.90 -18.07
N ASP A 134 -2.49 11.61 -18.28
CA ASP A 134 -3.20 10.85 -19.31
C ASP A 134 -4.63 10.50 -18.89
N ASP A 135 -4.85 10.20 -17.60
CA ASP A 135 -6.17 9.88 -17.03
C ASP A 135 -6.12 9.87 -15.49
N ILE A 136 -7.29 9.80 -14.85
CA ILE A 136 -7.46 9.69 -13.39
C ILE A 136 -6.76 8.46 -12.83
N ASN A 137 -6.76 7.33 -13.54
CA ASN A 137 -6.06 6.10 -13.15
C ASN A 137 -4.55 6.29 -12.98
N MET A 138 -3.93 6.99 -13.93
CA MET A 138 -2.49 7.24 -13.89
C MET A 138 -2.14 8.26 -12.81
N ARG A 139 -3.02 9.24 -12.58
CA ARG A 139 -2.86 10.19 -11.48
C ARG A 139 -2.95 9.50 -10.12
N SER A 140 -3.93 8.62 -9.93
CA SER A 140 -4.11 7.84 -8.70
C SER A 140 -2.90 6.93 -8.45
N ALA A 141 -2.45 6.17 -9.47
CA ALA A 141 -1.25 5.32 -9.37
C ALA A 141 0.02 6.12 -9.04
N TRP A 142 0.20 7.30 -9.65
CA TRP A 142 1.34 8.17 -9.35
C TRP A 142 1.32 8.67 -7.89
N LEU A 143 0.15 9.00 -7.36
CA LEU A 143 0.00 9.42 -5.96
C LEU A 143 0.27 8.28 -4.97
N CYS A 144 -0.19 7.06 -5.26
CA CYS A 144 0.11 5.89 -4.44
C CYS A 144 1.62 5.62 -4.42
N SER A 145 2.24 5.53 -5.61
CA SER A 145 3.69 5.33 -5.73
C SER A 145 4.52 6.42 -5.05
N ARG A 146 4.02 7.65 -4.95
CA ARG A 146 4.68 8.72 -4.19
C ARG A 146 4.66 8.43 -2.69
N ASN A 147 3.57 7.91 -2.16
CA ASN A 147 3.46 7.56 -0.76
C ASN A 147 4.39 6.39 -0.42
N ASP A 148 4.53 5.41 -1.32
CA ASP A 148 5.50 4.32 -1.18
C ASP A 148 6.92 4.88 -1.07
N VAL A 149 7.32 5.79 -1.97
CA VAL A 149 8.65 6.42 -1.89
C VAL A 149 8.87 7.16 -0.56
N ILE A 150 7.83 7.80 0.00
CA ILE A 150 7.88 8.46 1.31
C ILE A 150 8.01 7.43 2.44
N ALA A 151 7.28 6.31 2.37
CA ALA A 151 7.37 5.22 3.33
C ALA A 151 8.78 4.61 3.33
N ASN A 152 9.30 4.24 2.16
CA ASN A 152 10.65 3.69 2.00
C ASN A 152 11.73 4.65 2.51
N ALA A 153 11.59 5.97 2.26
CA ALA A 153 12.49 6.97 2.82
C ALA A 153 12.43 7.00 4.35
N SER A 154 11.22 6.87 4.92
CA SER A 154 11.02 6.78 6.36
C SER A 154 11.67 5.52 6.94
N VAL A 155 11.59 4.37 6.26
CA VAL A 155 12.30 3.13 6.63
C VAL A 155 13.81 3.35 6.67
N LEU A 156 14.38 4.04 5.68
CA LEU A 156 15.81 4.37 5.67
C LEU A 156 16.21 5.30 6.83
N LEU A 157 15.36 6.27 7.16
CA LEU A 157 15.57 7.14 8.33
C LEU A 157 15.49 6.34 9.64
N ALA A 158 14.55 5.40 9.77
CA ALA A 158 14.48 4.49 10.89
C ALA A 158 15.74 3.64 10.99
N ALA A 159 16.21 3.06 9.89
CA ALA A 159 17.41 2.23 9.86
C ALA A 159 18.65 3.01 10.33
N GLY A 160 18.81 4.25 9.85
CA GLY A 160 19.85 5.17 10.34
C GLY A 160 19.70 5.49 11.82
N GLY A 161 18.47 5.71 12.29
CA GLY A 161 18.17 5.90 13.70
C GLY A 161 18.54 4.69 14.56
N VAL A 162 18.22 3.46 14.12
CA VAL A 162 18.59 2.22 14.81
C VAL A 162 20.11 2.06 14.83
N ALA A 163 20.80 2.31 13.70
CA ALA A 163 22.25 2.23 13.60
C ALA A 163 22.96 3.20 14.57
N LEU A 164 22.43 4.42 14.73
CA LEU A 164 23.01 5.44 15.61
C LEU A 164 22.69 5.22 17.09
N THR A 165 21.47 4.76 17.40
CA THR A 165 20.99 4.64 18.79
C THR A 165 21.19 3.25 19.39
N GLY A 166 21.41 2.23 18.56
CA GLY A 166 21.42 0.82 18.98
C GLY A 166 20.07 0.35 19.53
N SER A 167 18.97 1.07 19.25
CA SER A 167 17.66 0.86 19.86
C SER A 167 16.59 0.51 18.82
N ALA A 168 15.58 -0.25 19.23
CA ALA A 168 14.42 -0.61 18.42
C ALA A 168 13.42 0.55 18.20
N TRP A 169 13.48 1.59 19.03
CA TRP A 169 12.46 2.67 19.03
C TRP A 169 12.31 3.41 17.69
N PRO A 170 13.38 3.79 16.97
CA PRO A 170 13.24 4.47 15.69
C PRO A 170 12.43 3.65 14.67
N ASP A 171 12.68 2.34 14.60
CA ASP A 171 11.94 1.42 13.73
C ASP A 171 10.48 1.23 14.15
N ILE A 172 10.21 1.07 15.45
CA ILE A 172 8.84 0.92 15.96
C ILE A 172 8.01 2.18 15.66
N LEU A 173 8.55 3.36 15.94
CA LEU A 173 7.84 4.62 15.74
C LEU A 173 7.52 4.85 14.26
N VAL A 174 8.48 4.61 13.38
CA VAL A 174 8.27 4.72 11.94
C VAL A 174 7.29 3.67 11.43
N GLY A 175 7.43 2.40 11.84
CA GLY A 175 6.51 1.34 11.42
C GLY A 175 5.06 1.60 11.84
N LEU A 176 4.84 2.11 13.06
CA LEU A 176 3.52 2.53 13.51
C LEU A 176 2.98 3.74 12.72
N ALA A 177 3.84 4.70 12.38
CA ALA A 177 3.46 5.85 11.57
C ALA A 177 3.05 5.44 10.15
N ILE A 178 3.82 4.54 9.52
CA ILE A 178 3.51 3.97 8.19
C ILE A 178 2.18 3.20 8.25
N ALA A 179 2.01 2.32 9.24
CA ALA A 179 0.77 1.56 9.43
C ALA A 179 -0.45 2.48 9.62
N LEU A 180 -0.31 3.59 10.34
CA LEU A 180 -1.37 4.57 10.53
C LEU A 180 -1.69 5.35 9.24
N MET A 181 -0.66 5.78 8.52
CA MET A 181 -0.79 6.51 7.26
C MET A 181 -1.59 5.71 6.23
N PHE A 182 -1.27 4.44 6.06
CA PHE A 182 -1.96 3.57 5.12
C PHE A 182 -3.30 3.05 5.65
N GLY A 183 -3.39 2.76 6.96
CA GLY A 183 -4.63 2.34 7.60
C GLY A 183 -5.73 3.39 7.52
N THR A 184 -5.40 4.67 7.72
CA THR A 184 -6.37 5.78 7.57
C THR A 184 -6.86 5.91 6.13
N SER A 185 -5.95 5.76 5.17
CA SER A 185 -6.27 5.76 3.74
C SER A 185 -7.25 4.63 3.40
N ALA A 186 -7.00 3.40 3.87
CA ALA A 186 -7.90 2.27 3.65
C ALA A 186 -9.28 2.47 4.26
N VAL A 187 -9.37 2.99 5.49
CA VAL A 187 -10.65 3.25 6.16
C VAL A 187 -11.49 4.29 5.41
N GLN A 188 -10.88 5.34 4.87
CA GLN A 188 -11.57 6.34 4.05
C GLN A 188 -12.18 5.71 2.80
N VAL A 189 -11.41 4.90 2.10
CA VAL A 189 -11.85 4.22 0.86
C VAL A 189 -13.01 3.27 1.11
N LEU A 190 -12.96 2.54 2.23
CA LEU A 190 -14.05 1.68 2.65
C LEU A 190 -15.34 2.46 2.92
N ARG A 191 -15.23 3.67 3.50
CA ARG A 191 -16.38 4.54 3.74
C ARG A 191 -16.95 5.03 2.41
N ASP A 192 -16.10 5.51 1.50
CA ASP A 192 -16.52 6.03 0.21
C ASP A 192 -17.21 4.96 -0.65
N ALA A 193 -16.64 3.75 -0.70
CA ALA A 193 -17.24 2.61 -1.41
C ALA A 193 -18.63 2.23 -0.84
N ARG A 194 -18.82 2.29 0.48
CA ARG A 194 -20.12 2.06 1.13
C ARG A 194 -21.12 3.14 0.77
N HIS A 195 -20.72 4.41 0.76
CA HIS A 195 -21.59 5.52 0.37
C HIS A 195 -22.01 5.41 -1.10
N GLN A 196 -21.09 5.09 -2.02
CA GLN A 196 -21.40 4.93 -3.44
C GLN A 196 -22.41 3.79 -3.69
N SER A 197 -22.24 2.64 -3.01
CA SER A 197 -23.15 1.50 -3.15
C SER A 197 -24.57 1.80 -2.62
N SER A 198 -24.67 2.57 -1.52
CA SER A 198 -25.95 3.00 -0.96
C SER A 198 -26.72 3.94 -1.89
N GLN A 199 -26.03 4.89 -2.53
CA GLN A 199 -26.65 5.83 -3.48
C GLN A 199 -27.08 5.13 -4.77
N THR A 200 -26.27 4.19 -5.27
CA THR A 200 -26.58 3.42 -6.48
C THR A 200 -27.80 2.53 -6.26
N ASN A 201 -27.91 1.88 -5.09
CA ASN A 201 -29.09 1.09 -4.73
C ASN A 201 -30.35 1.94 -4.54
N ALA A 202 -30.23 3.13 -3.94
CA ALA A 202 -31.35 4.06 -3.78
C ALA A 202 -31.84 4.62 -5.13
N ALA A 203 -30.95 4.85 -6.10
CA ALA A 203 -31.32 5.26 -7.45
C ALA A 203 -32.01 4.12 -8.23
N ARG A 204 -31.51 2.89 -8.10
CA ARG A 204 -32.12 1.69 -8.73
C ARG A 204 -33.49 1.35 -8.16
N ALA A 205 -33.71 1.57 -6.86
CA ALA A 205 -35.00 1.38 -6.22
C ALA A 205 -36.05 2.38 -6.72
N ARG A 206 -35.65 3.66 -6.94
CA ARG A 206 -36.52 4.69 -7.52
C ARG A 206 -36.90 4.40 -8.97
N TRP A 207 -35.97 3.89 -9.78
CA TRP A 207 -36.22 3.52 -11.18
C TRP A 207 -37.15 2.31 -11.37
N LYS A 208 -37.28 1.44 -10.35
CA LYS A 208 -38.23 0.31 -10.38
C LYS A 208 -39.65 0.69 -9.99
N GLN A 209 -39.87 1.91 -9.48
CA GLN A 209 -41.17 2.41 -9.01
C GLN A 209 -41.81 3.43 -9.97
N SER A 210 -41.13 3.78 -11.06
CA SER A 210 -41.60 4.62 -12.17
C SER A 210 -41.89 3.76 -13.40
#